data_AF-A0AAD6MKR3-F1
#
_entry.id   AF-A0AAD6MKR3-F1
#
_cell.length_a   1.000
_cell.length_b   1.000
_cell.length_c   1.000
_cell.angle_alpha   90.00
_cell.angle_beta   90.00
_cell.angle_gamma   90.00
#
_symmetry.space_group_name_H-M   'P 1'
#
loop_
_entity.id
_entity.type
_entity.pdbx_description
1 polymer ?
#
loop_
_entity_poly.entity_id
_entity_poly.type
_entity_poly.pdbx_seq_one_letter_code
_entity_poly.pdbx_strand_id
1 'polypeptide(L)' 'MMLVSVLLVVIFLAAKRRGVVDGVDFGATGEVKKVDDTRMLERLDGGCIVVLSNLGYSSSGEVLNCNMLKNLSLSYLVNG' A
#
# COMPACT_ATOMS: atom_id res chain seq x y z
N MET A 1 5.92 24.31 -20.94
CA MET A 1 6.49 22.98 -21.26
C MET A 1 6.23 22.09 -20.04
N MET A 2 5.04 21.49 -19.97
CA MET A 2 4.62 20.67 -18.84
C MET A 2 5.30 19.31 -18.97
N LEU A 3 6.24 19.03 -18.07
CA LEU A 3 6.90 17.73 -18.00
C LEU A 3 5.83 16.65 -17.85
N VAL A 4 5.97 15.62 -18.68
CA VAL A 4 5.29 14.35 -18.59
C VAL A 4 5.33 13.89 -17.13
N SER A 5 4.20 13.93 -16.43
CA SER A 5 4.08 13.34 -15.11
C SER A 5 4.43 11.87 -15.25
N VAL A 6 5.60 11.47 -14.77
CA VAL A 6 6.03 10.08 -14.82
C VAL A 6 5.08 9.31 -13.90
N LEU A 7 4.17 8.55 -14.52
CA LEU A 7 3.30 7.64 -13.80
C LEU A 7 4.18 6.53 -13.25
N LEU A 8 4.55 6.65 -11.98
CA LEU A 8 5.35 5.63 -11.33
C LEU A 8 4.45 4.79 -10.43
N VAL A 9 4.15 3.58 -10.89
CA VAL A 9 3.49 2.57 -10.07
C VAL A 9 4.54 2.02 -9.11
N VAL A 10 4.64 2.63 -7.93
CA VAL A 10 5.47 2.10 -6.85
C VAL A 10 4.56 1.54 -5.78
N ILE A 11 4.81 0.29 -5.42
CA ILE A 11 4.14 -0.36 -4.30
C ILE A 11 4.96 -0.06 -3.05
N PHE A 12 4.39 0.69 -2.11
CA PHE A 12 5.03 1.14 -0.87
C PHE A 12 4.62 0.30 0.35
N LEU A 13 4.11 -0.91 0.10
CA LEU A 13 3.32 -1.65 1.07
C LEU A 13 3.91 -3.05 1.27
N ALA A 14 4.18 -3.39 2.52
CA ALA A 14 4.39 -4.77 2.94
C ALA A 14 3.07 -5.32 3.48
N ALA A 15 2.64 -6.49 3.00
CA ALA A 15 1.43 -7.15 3.47
C ALA A 15 1.73 -8.50 4.11
N LYS A 16 0.86 -8.94 5.01
CA LYS A 16 0.86 -10.30 5.55
C LYS A 16 -0.50 -10.94 5.27
N ARG A 17 -0.53 -12.24 4.98
CA ARG A 17 -1.80 -12.99 4.90
C ARG A 17 -2.61 -12.81 6.18
N ARG A 18 -3.89 -12.47 6.02
CA ARG A 18 -4.86 -12.43 7.11
C ARG A 18 -5.02 -13.82 7.73
N GLY A 19 -5.00 -14.87 6.89
CA GLY A 19 -5.11 -16.25 7.33
C GLY A 19 -6.54 -16.61 7.77
N VAL A 20 -6.65 -17.58 8.68
CA VAL A 20 -7.94 -18.01 9.24
C VAL A 20 -8.25 -17.16 10.47
N VAL A 21 -9.41 -16.52 10.49
CA VAL A 21 -9.92 -15.75 11.63
C VAL A 21 -11.30 -16.28 11.98
N ASP A 22 -11.51 -16.65 13.24
CA ASP A 22 -12.79 -17.20 13.75
C ASP A 22 -13.33 -18.38 12.92
N GLY A 23 -12.43 -19.23 12.42
CA GLY A 23 -12.77 -20.41 11.61
C GLY A 23 -13.01 -20.12 10.13
N VAL A 24 -12.94 -18.86 9.68
CA VAL A 24 -13.09 -18.47 8.27
C VAL A 24 -11.72 -18.26 7.64
N ASP A 25 -11.42 -18.95 6.54
CA ASP A 25 -10.21 -18.74 5.74
C ASP A 25 -10.40 -17.57 4.77
N PHE A 26 -9.57 -16.54 4.92
CA PHE A 26 -9.61 -15.34 4.07
C PHE A 26 -8.74 -15.44 2.81
N GLY A 27 -8.12 -16.60 2.56
CA GLY A 27 -7.38 -16.88 1.33
C GLY A 27 -6.29 -15.84 1.03
N ALA A 28 -6.33 -15.27 -0.19
CA ALA A 28 -5.39 -14.25 -0.64
C ALA A 28 -5.66 -12.84 -0.08
N THR A 29 -6.40 -12.71 1.01
CA THR A 29 -6.59 -11.43 1.69
C THR A 29 -5.38 -11.10 2.54
N GLY A 30 -4.82 -9.91 2.33
CA GLY A 30 -3.71 -9.38 3.08
C GLY A 30 -4.11 -8.26 4.03
N GLU A 31 -3.35 -8.13 5.11
CA GLU A 31 -3.34 -6.96 5.97
C GLU A 31 -2.05 -6.19 5.74
N VAL A 32 -2.19 -4.88 5.50
CA VAL A 32 -1.06 -3.96 5.35
C VAL A 32 -0.34 -3.89 6.69
N LYS A 33 0.96 -4.19 6.69
CA LYS A 33 1.82 -4.05 7.87
C LYS A 33 2.44 -2.68 8.00
N LYS A 34 2.87 -2.12 6.87
CA LYS A 34 3.57 -0.84 6.83
C LYS A 34 3.31 -0.17 5.49
N VAL A 35 3.15 1.14 5.57
CA VAL A 35 3.11 2.08 4.45
C VAL A 35 4.41 2.89 4.51
N ASP A 36 5.12 3.01 3.41
CA ASP A 36 6.28 3.93 3.28
C ASP A 36 5.80 5.30 2.77
N ASP A 37 5.24 6.07 3.69
CA ASP A 37 4.70 7.42 3.49
C ASP A 37 5.77 8.44 3.11
N THR A 38 6.94 8.36 3.73
CA THR A 38 8.09 9.23 3.45
C THR A 38 8.49 9.14 1.99
N ARG A 39 8.66 7.92 1.47
CA ARG A 39 9.02 7.71 0.07
C ARG A 39 7.91 8.10 -0.89
N MET A 40 6.64 8.03 -0.48
CA MET A 40 5.53 8.55 -1.28
C MET A 40 5.59 10.07 -1.41
N LEU A 41 5.81 10.77 -0.30
CA LEU A 41 5.93 12.23 -0.27
C LEU A 41 7.11 12.70 -1.12
N GLU A 42 8.28 12.07 -1.01
CA GLU A 42 9.44 12.37 -1.85
C GLU A 42 9.13 12.27 -3.36
N ARG A 43 8.28 11.32 -3.77
CA ARG A 43 7.87 11.17 -5.17
C ARG A 43 6.88 12.25 -5.60
N LEU A 44 5.92 12.58 -4.73
CA LEU A 44 4.97 13.67 -4.97
C LEU A 44 5.69 15.01 -5.09
N ASP A 45 6.63 15.30 -4.19
CA ASP A 45 7.47 16.51 -4.23
C ASP A 45 8.34 16.58 -5.49
N GLY A 46 8.76 15.41 -5.98
CA GLY A 46 9.45 15.26 -7.28
C GLY A 46 8.53 15.41 -8.51
N GLY A 47 7.26 15.75 -8.35
CA GLY A 47 6.29 15.91 -9.44
C GLY A 47 5.73 14.60 -10.02
N CYS A 48 5.91 13.48 -9.32
CA CYS A 48 5.33 12.20 -9.72
C CYS A 48 3.86 12.11 -9.29
N ILE A 49 3.10 11.28 -10.00
CA ILE A 49 1.77 10.86 -9.55
C ILE A 49 1.93 9.51 -8.83
N VAL A 50 1.47 9.43 -7.59
CA VAL A 50 1.44 8.19 -6.82
C VAL A 50 0.10 7.50 -7.04
N VAL A 51 0.13 6.26 -7.55
CA VAL A 51 -1.04 5.40 -7.67
C VAL A 51 -0.96 4.29 -6.64
N LEU A 52 -1.99 4.21 -5.80
CA LEU A 52 -2.13 3.17 -4.78
C LEU A 52 -3.13 2.13 -5.26
N SER A 53 -2.69 0.88 -5.37
CA SER A 53 -3.57 -0.27 -5.61
C SER A 53 -3.93 -0.94 -4.29
N ASN A 54 -5.08 -1.62 -4.24
CA ASN A 54 -5.45 -2.50 -3.11
C ASN A 54 -4.66 -3.82 -3.14
N LEU A 55 -3.45 -3.83 -3.69
CA LEU A 55 -2.60 -5.02 -3.76
C LEU A 55 -1.37 -4.80 -2.88
N GLY A 56 -1.04 -5.81 -2.11
CA GLY A 56 0.19 -5.87 -1.32
C GLY A 56 0.94 -7.16 -1.58
N TYR A 57 2.24 -7.16 -1.25
CA TYR A 57 3.09 -8.33 -1.44
C TYR A 57 3.52 -8.88 -0.08
N SER A 58 3.46 -10.20 0.06
CA SER A 58 4.02 -10.90 1.22
C SER A 58 5.55 -10.98 1.13
N SER A 59 6.20 -11.29 2.25
CA SER A 59 7.65 -11.56 2.29
C SER A 59 8.08 -12.73 1.39
N SER A 60 7.15 -13.59 1.02
CA SER A 60 7.37 -14.72 0.10
C SER A 60 7.03 -14.37 -1.36
N GLY A 61 6.67 -13.10 -1.66
CA GLY A 61 6.34 -12.62 -3.00
C GLY A 61 4.90 -12.86 -3.45
N GLU A 62 4.02 -13.29 -2.54
CA GLU A 62 2.62 -13.55 -2.87
C GLU A 62 1.83 -12.26 -3.02
N VAL A 63 0.97 -12.17 -4.03
CA VAL A 63 0.05 -11.04 -4.23
C VAL A 63 -1.17 -11.23 -3.32
N LEU A 64 -1.48 -10.20 -2.53
CA LEU A 64 -2.58 -10.20 -1.58
C LEU A 64 -3.50 -9.00 -1.82
N ASN A 65 -4.81 -9.22 -1.75
CA ASN A 65 -5.79 -8.14 -1.74
C ASN A 65 -5.82 -7.47 -0.36
N CYS A 66 -5.43 -6.20 -0.30
CA CYS A 66 -5.23 -5.44 0.92
C CYS A 66 -6.19 -4.25 0.96
N ASN A 67 -6.85 -4.03 2.10
CA ASN A 67 -7.67 -2.84 2.29
C ASN A 67 -6.79 -1.62 2.60
N MET A 68 -6.39 -0.90 1.55
CA MET A 68 -5.42 0.20 1.65
C MET A 68 -6.03 1.48 2.21
N LEU A 69 -7.27 1.82 1.83
CA LEU A 69 -7.99 3.02 2.29
C LEU A 69 -8.06 3.13 3.82
N LYS A 70 -8.29 2.00 4.50
CA LYS A 70 -8.31 1.95 5.97
C LYS A 70 -6.96 2.31 6.58
N ASN A 71 -5.87 1.84 5.96
CA ASN A 71 -4.52 2.01 6.51
C ASN A 71 -3.98 3.41 6.26
N LEU A 72 -4.21 3.98 5.07
CA LEU A 72 -3.77 5.35 4.76
C LEU A 72 -4.43 6.36 5.72
N SER A 73 -5.75 6.23 5.93
CA SER A 73 -6.48 7.08 6.87
C SER A 73 -5.93 6.99 8.29
N LEU A 74 -5.60 5.78 8.76
CA LEU A 74 -4.98 5.57 10.07
C LEU A 74 -3.57 6.17 10.16
N SER A 75 -2.72 6.02 9.15
CA SER A 75 -1.37 6.61 9.18
C SER A 75 -1.38 8.14 9.18
N TYR A 76 -2.30 8.78 8.44
CA TYR A 76 -2.44 10.25 8.46
C TYR A 76 -3.12 10.77 9.75
N LEU A 77 -4.03 10.01 10.36
CA LEU A 77 -4.67 10.40 11.62
C LEU A 77 -3.78 10.17 12.85
N VAL A 78 -2.87 9.21 12.80
CA VAL A 78 -1.95 8.88 13.92
C VAL A 78 -0.67 9.71 13.88
N ASN A 79 -0.22 10.13 12.68
CA ASN A 79 0.98 10.95 12.50
C ASN A 79 0.68 12.42 12.11
N GLY A 80 -0.58 12.83 12.20
CA GLY A 80 -1.04 14.22 12.01
C GLY A 80 -1.08 15.00 13.32
#